data_AF-A0AAN8A7P7-F1
#
_entry.id   AF-A0AAN8A7P7-F1
#
_cell.length_a   1.000
_cell.length_b   1.000
_cell.length_c   1.000
_cell.angle_alpha   90.00
_cell.angle_beta   90.00
_cell.angle_gamma   90.00
#
_symmetry.space_group_name_H-M   'P 1'
#
loop_
_entity.id
_entity.type
_entity.pdbx_description
1 polymer ?
#
loop_
_entity_poly.entity_id
_entity_poly.type
_entity_poly.pdbx_seq_one_letter_code
_entity_poly.pdbx_strand_id
1 'polypeptide(L)'
;MTRDYKHIYKWLTLLLCPSLIAFGYLLSLTKYTRLFIEINKDGFVNVFFVKNGWFWTTMILFWCCYRYRINKKKNKSILRRYIILTLWWYIFTQPIKWLNWPPIMDSIFLLTGGDCKFNIWDLDGNLDITFHNNNTKRVNRSFHILNKVLTQLVENYSKDSNINNKDTKKNESYLLESLNCIRNGGSHSKNQSLHCDSRVNQIIKNAISKEVKLNTSLMCRQYGGYWNGGHDPSGHIFLLTLMIMLLLGELPNMLNFAWSKFCQMNLDKKEIHNETNEQKNKGNAKEKIKEKIKENNKNPISVLKQIGNFIIFAFHYLIWEQPYKEQSQGLTESLKK
;
A
#
# COMPACT_ATOMS: atom_id res chain seq x y z
N MET A 1 35.13 -14.20 -8.73
CA MET A 1 34.19 -13.60 -9.71
C MET A 1 32.78 -13.30 -9.15
N THR A 2 32.46 -13.62 -7.89
CA THR A 2 31.16 -13.29 -7.25
C THR A 2 31.07 -11.86 -6.69
N ARG A 3 32.20 -11.12 -6.63
CA ARG A 3 32.29 -9.81 -5.97
C ARG A 3 31.75 -8.67 -6.83
N ASP A 4 31.96 -8.70 -8.14
CA ASP A 4 31.68 -7.57 -9.03
C ASP A 4 30.18 -7.40 -9.33
N TYR A 5 29.44 -8.50 -9.50
CA TYR A 5 27.98 -8.47 -9.69
C TYR A 5 27.23 -7.98 -8.45
N LYS A 6 27.79 -8.23 -7.26
CA LYS A 6 27.24 -7.75 -5.99
C LYS A 6 27.30 -6.21 -5.91
N HIS A 7 28.32 -5.60 -6.49
CA HIS A 7 28.45 -4.14 -6.56
C HIS A 7 27.46 -3.52 -7.55
N ILE A 8 27.33 -4.08 -8.75
CA ILE A 8 26.38 -3.59 -9.76
C ILE A 8 24.94 -3.68 -9.23
N TYR A 9 24.57 -4.80 -8.62
CA TYR A 9 23.25 -4.96 -8.02
C TYR A 9 23.01 -3.98 -6.87
N LYS A 10 24.01 -3.76 -6.01
CA LYS A 10 23.95 -2.78 -4.92
C LYS A 10 23.71 -1.37 -5.46
N TRP A 11 24.38 -0.96 -6.54
CA TRP A 11 24.18 0.33 -7.18
C TRP A 11 22.82 0.46 -7.88
N LEU A 12 22.38 -0.57 -8.61
CA LEU A 12 21.04 -0.59 -9.22
C LEU A 12 19.95 -0.39 -8.17
N THR A 13 20.07 -1.10 -7.05
CA THR A 13 19.12 -1.03 -5.93
C THR A 13 19.15 0.34 -5.25
N LEU A 14 20.34 0.91 -5.06
CA LEU A 14 20.52 2.25 -4.48
C LEU A 14 19.99 3.36 -5.40
N LEU A 15 20.05 3.17 -6.72
CA LEU A 15 19.66 4.19 -7.71
C LEU A 15 18.20 4.09 -8.17
N LEU A 16 17.54 2.94 -8.02
CA LEU A 16 16.15 2.73 -8.42
C LEU A 16 15.20 3.69 -7.67
N CYS A 17 15.36 3.80 -6.35
CA CYS A 17 14.51 4.65 -5.52
C CYS A 17 14.66 6.15 -5.85
N PRO A 18 15.88 6.74 -5.87
CA PRO A 18 16.04 8.14 -6.22
C PRO A 18 15.66 8.45 -7.68
N SER A 19 15.86 7.52 -8.63
CA SER A 19 15.41 7.72 -10.02
C SER A 19 13.89 7.72 -10.16
N LEU A 20 13.17 6.85 -9.44
CA LEU A 20 11.70 6.86 -9.39
C LEU A 20 11.16 8.17 -8.78
N ILE A 21 11.78 8.66 -7.71
CA ILE A 21 11.40 9.93 -7.07
C ILE A 21 11.67 11.10 -8.02
N ALA A 22 12.85 11.15 -8.65
CA ALA A 22 13.20 12.19 -9.61
C ALA A 22 12.27 12.19 -10.83
N PHE A 23 11.93 11.01 -11.35
CA PHE A 23 10.97 10.84 -12.43
C PHE A 23 9.56 11.30 -12.04
N GLY A 24 9.09 10.93 -10.85
CA GLY A 24 7.81 11.40 -10.32
C GLY A 24 7.77 12.92 -10.15
N TYR A 25 8.87 13.53 -9.68
CA TYR A 25 9.00 14.98 -9.57
C TYR A 25 9.00 15.68 -10.94
N LEU A 26 9.74 15.16 -11.91
CA LEU A 26 9.74 15.62 -13.30
C LEU A 26 8.33 15.57 -13.92
N LEU A 27 7.60 14.46 -13.70
CA LEU A 27 6.20 14.34 -14.12
C LEU A 27 5.31 15.37 -13.43
N SER A 28 5.52 15.63 -12.14
CA SER A 28 4.77 16.67 -11.40
C SER A 28 5.01 18.08 -11.93
N LEU A 29 6.18 18.36 -12.53
CA LEU A 29 6.49 19.66 -13.13
C LEU A 29 5.83 19.86 -14.51
N THR A 30 5.50 18.78 -15.21
CA THR A 30 4.79 18.87 -16.48
C THR A 30 3.32 19.27 -16.28
N LYS A 31 3.00 20.55 -16.57
CA LYS A 31 1.63 21.12 -16.50
C LYS A 31 0.58 20.28 -17.25
N TYR A 32 0.99 19.52 -18.27
CA TYR A 32 0.11 18.66 -19.09
C TYR A 32 -0.55 17.52 -18.31
N THR A 33 0.08 16.99 -17.25
CA THR A 33 -0.50 15.86 -16.48
C THR A 33 -1.70 16.27 -15.63
N ARG A 34 -1.76 17.53 -15.17
CA ARG A 34 -2.92 18.08 -14.42
C ARG A 34 -4.19 18.19 -15.27
N LEU A 35 -4.07 18.30 -16.59
CA LEU A 35 -5.20 18.47 -17.51
C LEU A 35 -5.84 17.14 -17.93
N PHE A 36 -5.08 16.04 -17.95
CA PHE A 36 -5.57 14.74 -18.42
C PHE A 36 -5.81 13.71 -17.31
N ILE A 37 -5.25 13.89 -16.12
CA ILE A 37 -5.39 12.94 -15.01
C ILE A 37 -5.98 13.68 -13.82
N GLU A 38 -7.30 13.67 -13.70
CA GLU A 38 -7.97 13.99 -12.45
C GLU A 38 -7.63 12.88 -11.44
N ILE A 39 -6.62 13.11 -10.61
CA ILE A 39 -6.13 12.13 -9.62
C ILE A 39 -7.18 12.04 -8.51
N ASN A 40 -8.17 11.18 -8.74
CA ASN A 40 -9.16 10.83 -7.75
C ASN A 40 -8.50 10.01 -6.64
N LYS A 41 -8.29 10.63 -5.47
CA LYS A 41 -7.79 9.96 -4.25
C LYS A 41 -8.62 8.73 -3.87
N ASP A 42 -9.90 8.73 -4.25
CA ASP A 42 -10.85 7.65 -4.00
C ASP A 42 -11.14 6.82 -5.26
N GLY A 43 -10.35 6.99 -6.32
CA GLY A 43 -10.46 6.23 -7.55
C GLY A 43 -10.16 4.74 -7.36
N PHE A 44 -10.80 3.90 -8.17
CA PHE A 44 -10.68 2.44 -8.10
C PHE A 44 -9.23 1.97 -8.10
N VAL A 45 -8.41 2.50 -9.02
CA VAL A 45 -6.98 2.13 -9.14
C VAL A 45 -6.22 2.40 -7.84
N ASN A 46 -6.43 3.56 -7.21
CA ASN A 46 -5.75 3.92 -5.97
C ASN A 46 -6.20 3.01 -4.80
N VAL A 47 -7.49 2.72 -4.71
CA VAL A 47 -8.02 1.83 -3.66
C VAL A 47 -7.53 0.40 -3.85
N PHE A 48 -7.57 -0.12 -5.07
CA PHE A 48 -7.28 -1.52 -5.34
C PHE A 48 -5.78 -1.86 -5.35
N PHE A 49 -4.93 -1.01 -5.95
CA PHE A 49 -3.50 -1.28 -6.04
C PHE A 49 -2.72 -0.64 -4.90
N VAL A 50 -2.94 0.65 -4.63
CA VAL A 50 -2.09 1.41 -3.72
C VAL A 50 -2.48 1.14 -2.27
N LYS A 51 -3.77 1.23 -1.92
CA LYS A 51 -4.23 1.00 -0.54
C LYS A 51 -4.08 -0.47 -0.11
N ASN A 52 -4.14 -1.40 -1.06
CA ASN A 52 -3.94 -2.84 -0.80
C ASN A 52 -2.53 -3.32 -1.17
N GLY A 53 -1.51 -2.44 -1.20
CA GLY A 53 -0.17 -2.81 -1.63
C GLY A 53 0.39 -4.05 -0.91
N TRP A 54 0.18 -4.16 0.41
CA TRP A 54 0.69 -5.28 1.21
C TRP A 54 0.18 -6.66 0.74
N PHE A 55 -1.08 -6.71 0.28
CA PHE A 55 -1.68 -7.92 -0.30
C PHE A 55 -0.94 -8.34 -1.57
N TRP A 56 -0.70 -7.39 -2.48
CA TRP A 56 0.03 -7.65 -3.73
C TRP A 56 1.46 -8.13 -3.49
N THR A 57 2.18 -7.53 -2.55
CA THR A 57 3.52 -8.03 -2.18
C THR A 57 3.49 -9.41 -1.58
N THR A 58 2.47 -9.72 -0.78
CA THR A 58 2.29 -11.06 -0.24
C THR A 58 2.06 -12.06 -1.37
N MET A 59 1.16 -11.78 -2.32
CA MET A 59 0.92 -12.66 -3.46
C MET A 59 2.18 -12.91 -4.29
N ILE A 60 2.93 -11.85 -4.62
CA ILE A 60 4.18 -11.98 -5.38
C ILE A 60 5.21 -12.81 -4.60
N LEU A 61 5.34 -12.59 -3.29
CA LEU A 61 6.25 -13.35 -2.44
C LEU A 61 5.88 -14.84 -2.41
N PHE A 62 4.60 -15.17 -2.20
CA PHE A 62 4.13 -16.56 -2.18
C PHE A 62 4.29 -17.24 -3.55
N TRP A 63 3.97 -16.52 -4.63
CA TRP A 63 4.21 -17.00 -6.00
C TRP A 63 5.68 -17.34 -6.22
N CYS A 64 6.59 -16.43 -5.82
CA CYS A 64 8.02 -16.66 -5.83
C CYS A 64 8.41 -17.90 -5.00
N CYS A 65 7.98 -18.00 -3.74
CA CYS A 65 8.29 -19.15 -2.89
C CYS A 65 7.82 -20.49 -3.51
N TYR A 66 6.62 -20.51 -4.10
CA TYR A 66 6.07 -21.68 -4.79
C TYR A 66 6.90 -22.06 -6.00
N ARG A 67 7.19 -21.09 -6.89
CA ARG A 67 7.89 -21.32 -8.15
C ARG A 67 9.33 -21.78 -7.96
N TYR A 68 10.02 -21.26 -6.95
CA TYR A 68 11.43 -21.57 -6.70
C TYR A 68 11.64 -22.73 -5.72
N ARG A 69 10.56 -23.40 -5.26
CA ARG A 69 10.57 -24.53 -4.30
C ARG A 69 11.66 -24.36 -3.23
N ILE A 70 11.69 -23.17 -2.63
CA ILE A 70 12.77 -22.75 -1.75
C ILE A 70 12.92 -23.78 -0.62
N ASN A 71 14.11 -24.34 -0.50
CA ASN A 71 14.43 -25.47 0.39
C ASN A 71 13.84 -25.27 1.80
N LYS A 72 13.32 -26.34 2.44
CA LYS A 72 12.53 -26.26 3.69
C LYS A 72 13.18 -25.43 4.81
N LYS A 73 14.52 -25.45 4.92
CA LYS A 73 15.27 -24.62 5.88
C LYS A 73 15.25 -23.12 5.55
N LYS A 74 15.38 -22.76 4.26
CA LYS A 74 15.34 -21.36 3.81
C LYS A 74 13.93 -20.78 3.93
N ASN A 75 12.91 -21.59 3.68
CA ASN A 75 11.50 -21.18 3.81
C ASN A 75 11.15 -20.67 5.23
N LYS A 76 11.75 -21.25 6.29
CA LYS A 76 11.54 -20.78 7.68
C LYS A 76 12.03 -19.34 7.93
N SER A 77 13.14 -18.93 7.30
CA SER A 77 13.68 -17.57 7.47
C SER A 77 12.80 -16.52 6.81
N ILE A 78 12.31 -16.82 5.60
CA ILE A 78 11.38 -15.96 4.84
C ILE A 78 10.07 -15.80 5.62
N LEU A 79 9.50 -16.92 6.06
CA LEU A 79 8.27 -16.93 6.83
C LEU A 79 8.39 -16.11 8.12
N ARG A 80 9.50 -16.25 8.86
CA ARG A 80 9.74 -15.46 10.08
C ARG A 80 9.76 -13.95 9.79
N ARG A 81 10.48 -13.50 8.75
CA ARG A 81 10.53 -12.08 8.38
C ARG A 81 9.16 -11.57 7.93
N TYR A 82 8.45 -12.36 7.14
CA TYR A 82 7.10 -12.03 6.70
C TYR A 82 6.14 -11.88 7.88
N ILE A 83 6.17 -12.80 8.85
CA ILE A 83 5.35 -12.72 10.06
C ILE A 83 5.69 -11.46 10.86
N ILE A 84 6.97 -11.18 11.10
CA ILE A 84 7.39 -9.97 11.85
C ILE A 84 6.92 -8.70 11.16
N LEU A 85 7.12 -8.58 9.84
CA LEU A 85 6.69 -7.41 9.07
C LEU A 85 5.17 -7.29 8.96
N THR A 86 4.45 -8.42 8.89
CA THR A 86 2.98 -8.43 8.90
C THR A 86 2.44 -7.99 10.26
N LEU A 87 3.05 -8.46 11.37
CA LEU A 87 2.70 -8.02 12.71
C LEU A 87 2.96 -6.53 12.87
N TRP A 88 4.10 -6.03 12.38
CA TRP A 88 4.42 -4.60 12.40
C TRP A 88 3.42 -3.77 11.58
N TRP A 89 3.09 -4.22 10.37
CA TRP A 89 2.06 -3.60 9.54
C TRP A 89 0.69 -3.57 10.23
N TYR A 90 0.30 -4.68 10.87
CA TYR A 90 -0.98 -4.81 11.57
C TYR A 90 -1.04 -3.84 12.76
N ILE A 91 -0.01 -3.82 13.61
CA ILE A 91 0.07 -2.91 14.76
C ILE A 91 -0.01 -1.44 14.32
N PHE A 92 0.63 -1.11 13.19
CA PHE A 92 0.68 0.25 12.71
C PHE A 92 -0.65 0.72 12.10
N THR A 93 -1.38 -0.17 11.41
CA THR A 93 -2.54 0.19 10.59
C THR A 93 -3.89 -0.24 11.16
N GLN A 94 -3.95 -1.27 12.00
CA GLN A 94 -5.20 -1.87 12.46
C GLN A 94 -5.43 -1.65 13.96
N PRO A 95 -6.69 -1.49 14.40
CA PRO A 95 -7.03 -1.40 15.81
C PRO A 95 -6.87 -2.77 16.49
N ILE A 96 -6.20 -2.79 17.63
CA ILE A 96 -6.03 -4.01 18.43
C ILE A 96 -7.19 -4.12 19.41
N LYS A 97 -8.27 -4.77 18.98
CA LYS A 97 -9.54 -4.87 19.73
C LYS A 97 -9.38 -5.41 21.15
N TRP A 98 -8.48 -6.37 21.36
CA TRP A 98 -8.32 -6.99 22.69
C TRP A 98 -7.60 -6.08 23.70
N LEU A 99 -6.78 -5.14 23.22
CA LEU A 99 -6.06 -4.16 24.07
C LEU A 99 -6.77 -2.80 24.13
N ASN A 100 -7.92 -2.67 23.45
CA ASN A 100 -8.62 -1.40 23.25
C ASN A 100 -7.70 -0.28 22.73
N TRP A 101 -6.69 -0.65 21.94
CA TRP A 101 -5.68 0.27 21.42
C TRP A 101 -6.03 0.71 19.99
N PRO A 102 -6.07 2.03 19.74
CA PRO A 102 -6.18 2.54 18.38
C PRO A 102 -4.91 2.21 17.57
N PRO A 103 -4.98 2.20 16.23
CA PRO A 103 -3.80 2.07 15.39
C PRO A 103 -2.73 3.11 15.78
N ILE A 104 -1.44 2.76 15.64
CA ILE A 104 -0.35 3.72 15.90
C ILE A 104 -0.51 4.97 15.04
N MET A 105 -0.91 4.81 13.77
CA MET A 105 -1.21 5.93 12.86
C MET A 105 -2.20 6.93 13.44
N ASP A 106 -3.37 6.45 13.88
CA ASP A 106 -4.41 7.29 14.48
C ASP A 106 -3.98 7.87 15.83
N SER A 107 -3.14 7.15 16.58
CA SER A 107 -2.55 7.66 17.82
C SER A 107 -1.61 8.84 17.56
N ILE A 108 -0.76 8.77 16.53
CA ILE A 108 0.12 9.87 16.13
C ILE A 108 -0.72 11.08 15.70
N PHE A 109 -1.81 10.86 14.96
CA PHE A 109 -2.73 11.94 14.59
C PHE A 109 -3.29 12.67 15.82
N LEU A 110 -3.78 11.93 16.82
CA LEU A 110 -4.27 12.51 18.07
C LEU A 110 -3.18 13.24 18.86
N LEU A 111 -2.01 12.60 19.04
CA LEU A 111 -0.89 13.16 19.80
C LEU A 111 -0.33 14.44 19.19
N THR A 112 -0.42 14.59 17.87
CA THR A 112 0.04 15.78 17.15
C THR A 112 -1.03 16.86 17.01
N GLY A 113 -2.15 16.73 17.72
CA GLY A 113 -3.22 17.75 17.78
C GLY A 113 -4.33 17.57 16.74
N GLY A 114 -4.49 16.39 16.17
CA GLY A 114 -5.64 16.04 15.34
C GLY A 114 -6.89 15.81 16.17
N ASP A 115 -8.01 16.40 15.77
CA ASP A 115 -9.32 16.24 16.41
C ASP A 115 -10.43 16.00 15.37
N CYS A 116 -11.48 15.31 15.79
CA CYS A 116 -12.70 15.16 15.02
C CYS A 116 -13.61 16.39 15.18
N LYS A 117 -13.95 17.03 14.07
CA LYS A 117 -14.80 18.22 14.04
C LYS A 117 -16.09 17.96 13.24
N PHE A 118 -17.14 18.67 13.66
CA PHE A 118 -18.47 18.68 13.05
C PHE A 118 -18.87 20.12 12.68
N ASN A 119 -17.92 20.93 12.23
CA ASN A 119 -18.18 22.30 11.79
C ASN A 119 -18.88 22.24 10.43
N ILE A 120 -20.20 22.13 10.43
CA ILE A 120 -21.03 22.00 9.23
C ILE A 120 -21.52 23.37 8.79
N TRP A 121 -22.04 24.15 9.74
CA TRP A 121 -22.61 25.48 9.51
C TRP A 121 -21.74 26.59 10.08
N ASP A 122 -21.64 27.71 9.38
CA ASP A 122 -21.03 28.94 9.87
C ASP A 122 -22.01 29.74 10.75
N LEU A 123 -21.58 30.89 11.29
CA LEU A 123 -22.39 31.82 12.08
C LEU A 123 -23.64 32.30 11.33
N ASP A 124 -23.53 32.43 10.00
CA ASP A 124 -24.63 32.86 9.12
C ASP A 124 -25.54 31.70 8.67
N GLY A 125 -25.29 30.48 9.15
CA GLY A 125 -26.03 29.27 8.76
C GLY A 125 -25.73 28.73 7.36
N ASN A 126 -24.68 29.25 6.71
CA ASN A 126 -24.15 28.72 5.45
C ASN A 126 -23.22 27.52 5.69
N LEU A 127 -23.02 26.68 4.68
CA LEU A 127 -22.09 25.55 4.76
C LEU A 127 -20.65 26.07 4.96
N ASP A 128 -19.97 25.58 6.01
CA ASP A 128 -18.59 25.94 6.33
C ASP A 128 -17.64 25.49 5.20
N ILE A 129 -16.82 26.41 4.70
CA ILE A 129 -15.86 26.16 3.61
C ILE A 129 -14.82 25.07 3.94
N THR A 130 -14.51 24.89 5.22
CA THR A 130 -13.58 23.87 5.71
C THR A 130 -14.22 22.48 5.75
N PHE A 131 -15.55 22.41 5.77
CA PHE A 131 -16.28 21.15 5.84
C PHE A 131 -16.06 20.32 4.56
N HIS A 132 -15.31 19.22 4.71
CA HIS A 132 -14.92 18.35 3.60
C HIS A 132 -14.29 19.08 2.39
N ASN A 133 -13.66 20.24 2.62
CA ASN A 133 -13.14 21.14 1.57
C ASN A 133 -14.18 21.45 0.48
N ASN A 134 -15.46 21.57 0.86
CA ASN A 134 -16.59 21.80 -0.05
C ASN A 134 -16.73 20.76 -1.18
N ASN A 135 -16.16 19.55 -1.01
CA ASN A 135 -16.32 18.49 -1.98
C ASN A 135 -17.74 17.93 -1.88
N THR A 136 -18.60 18.27 -2.85
CA THR A 136 -20.03 17.93 -2.86
C THR A 136 -20.30 16.45 -2.60
N LYS A 137 -19.48 15.54 -3.15
CA LYS A 137 -19.65 14.09 -2.93
C LYS A 137 -19.39 13.70 -1.47
N ARG A 138 -18.39 14.31 -0.83
CA ARG A 138 -18.04 14.05 0.58
C ARG A 138 -19.04 14.70 1.53
N VAL A 139 -19.46 15.92 1.23
CA VAL A 139 -20.52 16.63 1.97
C VAL A 139 -21.81 15.81 1.96
N ASN A 140 -22.30 15.41 0.79
CA ASN A 140 -23.52 14.60 0.67
C ASN A 140 -23.43 13.27 1.41
N ARG A 141 -22.26 12.60 1.34
CA ARG A 141 -22.02 11.37 2.10
C ARG A 141 -22.07 11.60 3.60
N SER A 142 -21.45 12.68 4.09
CA SER A 142 -21.50 13.02 5.50
C SER A 142 -22.92 13.36 5.95
N PHE A 143 -23.67 14.16 5.18
CA PHE A 143 -25.06 14.50 5.50
C PHE A 143 -25.95 13.26 5.57
N HIS A 144 -25.76 12.32 4.64
CA HIS A 144 -26.45 11.02 4.69
C HIS A 144 -26.12 10.23 5.97
N ILE A 145 -24.84 10.17 6.35
CA ILE A 145 -24.39 9.51 7.57
C ILE A 145 -24.96 10.20 8.82
N LEU A 146 -24.85 11.52 8.90
CA LEU A 146 -25.36 12.32 10.01
C LEU A 146 -26.88 12.17 10.16
N ASN A 147 -27.63 12.24 9.06
CA ASN A 147 -29.07 12.00 9.08
C ASN A 147 -29.39 10.61 9.67
N LYS A 148 -28.65 9.57 9.26
CA LYS A 148 -28.83 8.21 9.80
C LYS A 148 -28.51 8.14 11.30
N VAL A 149 -27.35 8.65 11.72
CA VAL A 149 -26.89 8.61 13.12
C VAL A 149 -27.82 9.42 14.02
N LEU A 150 -28.14 10.66 13.63
CA LEU A 150 -29.00 11.54 14.42
C LEU A 150 -30.42 10.98 14.53
N THR A 151 -30.97 10.36 13.47
CA THR A 151 -32.27 9.69 13.55
C THR A 151 -32.25 8.57 14.60
N GLN A 152 -31.20 7.73 14.60
CA GLN A 152 -31.04 6.67 15.60
C GLN A 152 -30.90 7.22 17.03
N LEU A 153 -30.15 8.31 17.21
CA LEU A 153 -30.02 8.95 18.52
C LEU A 153 -31.35 9.52 19.00
N VAL A 154 -32.09 10.23 18.16
CA VAL A 154 -33.41 10.77 18.51
C VAL A 154 -34.36 9.64 18.92
N GLU A 155 -34.40 8.54 18.18
CA GLU A 155 -35.22 7.37 18.53
C GLU A 155 -34.84 6.76 19.90
N ASN A 156 -33.55 6.69 20.22
CA ASN A 156 -33.07 6.19 21.51
C ASN A 156 -33.47 7.13 22.66
N TYR A 157 -33.30 8.45 22.48
CA TYR A 157 -33.70 9.44 23.47
C TYR A 157 -35.21 9.46 23.71
N SER A 158 -36.02 9.29 22.65
CA SER A 158 -37.48 9.27 22.76
C SER A 158 -37.97 8.09 23.60
N LYS A 159 -37.31 6.92 23.53
CA LYS A 159 -37.61 5.76 24.38
C LYS A 159 -37.31 6.00 25.87
N ASP A 160 -36.23 6.70 26.17
CA ASP A 160 -35.84 7.05 27.56
C ASP A 160 -36.69 8.18 28.17
N SER A 161 -37.33 9.01 27.33
CA SER A 161 -38.11 10.18 27.73
C SER A 161 -39.40 9.88 28.53
N ASN A 162 -39.82 8.61 28.61
CA ASN A 162 -40.91 8.17 29.49
C ASN A 162 -40.57 8.33 30.99
N ILE A 163 -39.32 8.69 31.32
CA ILE A 163 -38.87 9.10 32.65
C ILE A 163 -38.87 10.64 32.68
N ASN A 164 -39.72 11.24 33.53
CA ASN A 164 -40.02 12.68 33.62
C ASN A 164 -38.83 13.59 34.04
N ASN A 165 -37.73 13.60 33.29
CA ASN A 165 -36.61 14.50 33.51
C ASN A 165 -36.65 15.66 32.48
N LYS A 166 -36.56 16.91 32.96
CA LYS A 166 -36.62 18.12 32.12
C LYS A 166 -35.41 18.21 31.17
N ASP A 167 -34.26 17.69 31.58
CA ASP A 167 -33.02 17.75 30.80
C ASP A 167 -33.04 16.83 29.57
N THR A 168 -33.68 15.67 29.66
CA THR A 168 -33.83 14.74 28.52
C THR A 168 -34.71 15.33 27.43
N LYS A 169 -35.84 15.95 27.79
CA LYS A 169 -36.73 16.63 26.82
C LYS A 169 -36.05 17.80 26.10
N LYS A 170 -35.20 18.55 26.82
CA LYS A 170 -34.43 19.64 26.25
C LYS A 170 -33.40 19.13 25.24
N ASN A 171 -32.67 18.06 25.56
CA ASN A 171 -31.71 17.44 24.65
C ASN A 171 -32.36 16.83 23.40
N GLU A 172 -33.53 16.21 23.55
CA GLU A 172 -34.33 15.70 22.43
C GLU A 172 -34.70 16.83 21.45
N SER A 173 -35.15 17.99 21.98
CA SER A 173 -35.51 19.14 21.14
C SER A 173 -34.33 19.67 20.32
N TYR A 174 -33.12 19.75 20.91
CA TYR A 174 -31.91 20.19 20.22
C TYR A 174 -31.41 19.19 19.18
N LEU A 175 -31.55 17.89 19.45
CA LEU A 175 -31.22 16.85 18.49
C LEU A 175 -32.18 16.88 17.29
N LEU A 176 -33.46 17.11 17.54
CA LEU A 176 -34.46 17.23 16.48
C LEU A 176 -34.22 18.47 15.61
N GLU A 177 -33.86 19.60 16.22
CA GLU A 177 -33.41 20.80 15.50
C GLU A 177 -32.18 20.51 14.62
N SER A 178 -31.16 19.84 15.18
CA SER A 178 -29.96 19.43 14.44
C SER A 178 -30.29 18.52 13.25
N LEU A 179 -31.19 17.56 13.44
CA LEU A 179 -31.64 16.64 12.39
C LEU A 179 -32.36 17.39 11.25
N ASN A 180 -33.23 18.35 11.58
CA ASN A 180 -33.93 19.18 10.61
C ASN A 180 -32.97 20.04 9.79
N CYS A 181 -31.92 20.58 10.42
CA CYS A 181 -30.87 21.34 9.72
C CYS A 181 -30.12 20.51 8.67
N ILE A 182 -29.78 19.25 9.00
CA ILE A 182 -29.12 18.33 8.06
C ILE A 182 -30.03 17.94 6.90
N ARG A 183 -31.32 17.69 7.16
CA ARG A 183 -32.30 17.32 6.13
C ARG A 183 -32.59 18.45 5.15
N ASN A 184 -32.65 19.69 5.63
CA ASN A 184 -32.98 20.86 4.83
C ASN A 184 -31.76 21.53 4.17
N GLY A 185 -30.55 21.01 4.44
CA GLY A 185 -29.32 21.55 3.88
C GLY A 185 -29.06 23.02 4.25
N GLY A 186 -29.49 23.44 5.45
CA GLY A 186 -29.26 24.81 5.95
C GLY A 186 -30.14 25.89 5.32
N SER A 187 -31.18 25.52 4.57
CA SER A 187 -32.08 26.52 3.97
C SER A 187 -32.84 27.27 5.06
N HIS A 188 -32.53 28.57 5.24
CA HIS A 188 -33.36 29.51 5.99
C HIS A 188 -34.73 29.62 5.32
N SER A 189 -35.71 28.85 5.81
CA SER A 189 -37.11 29.13 5.50
C SER A 189 -37.50 30.40 6.27
N LYS A 190 -37.75 31.49 5.53
CA LYS A 190 -38.09 32.82 6.08
C LYS A 190 -39.30 32.85 7.04
N ASN A 191 -40.04 31.75 7.19
CA ASN A 191 -41.23 31.66 8.02
C ASN A 191 -41.16 30.61 9.15
N GLN A 192 -39.98 30.12 9.53
CA GLN A 192 -39.86 29.18 10.65
C GLN A 192 -38.61 29.45 11.49
N SER A 193 -38.77 29.37 12.80
CA SER A 193 -37.76 29.51 13.85
C SER A 193 -36.71 28.37 13.86
N LEU A 194 -36.19 27.99 12.69
CA LEU A 194 -35.15 26.97 12.55
C LEU A 194 -33.84 27.69 12.22
N HIS A 195 -32.99 27.87 13.23
CA HIS A 195 -31.74 28.63 13.09
C HIS A 195 -30.55 27.66 13.07
N CYS A 196 -30.17 27.22 11.87
CA CYS A 196 -29.08 26.27 11.66
C CYS A 196 -27.71 26.95 11.71
N ASP A 197 -27.33 27.45 12.89
CA ASP A 197 -26.04 28.10 13.09
C ASP A 197 -24.96 27.17 13.66
N SER A 198 -23.80 27.75 13.96
CA SER A 198 -22.68 27.06 14.58
C SER A 198 -22.99 26.36 15.92
N ARG A 199 -24.09 26.68 16.62
CA ARG A 199 -24.50 25.96 17.85
C ARG A 199 -24.88 24.52 17.54
N VAL A 200 -25.49 24.26 16.38
CA VAL A 200 -25.86 22.91 15.92
C VAL A 200 -24.62 22.02 15.82
N ASN A 201 -23.49 22.55 15.37
CA ASN A 201 -22.23 21.82 15.29
C ASN A 201 -21.77 21.28 16.65
N GLN A 202 -21.91 22.10 17.71
CA GLN A 202 -21.55 21.72 19.07
C GLN A 202 -22.52 20.68 19.65
N ILE A 203 -23.83 20.83 19.37
CA ILE A 203 -24.86 19.86 19.79
C ILE A 203 -24.56 18.49 19.18
N ILE A 204 -24.31 18.43 17.87
CA ILE A 204 -23.95 17.19 17.17
C ILE A 204 -22.68 16.57 17.76
N LYS A 205 -21.62 17.37 17.96
CA LYS A 205 -20.36 16.89 18.55
C LYS A 205 -20.58 16.29 19.94
N ASN A 206 -21.33 16.98 20.81
CA ASN A 206 -21.56 16.55 22.18
C ASN A 206 -22.43 15.28 22.24
N ALA A 207 -23.48 15.21 21.41
CA ALA A 207 -24.37 14.05 21.37
C ALA A 207 -23.63 12.79 20.92
N ILE A 208 -22.83 12.88 19.85
CA ILE A 208 -22.07 11.74 19.34
C ILE A 208 -20.96 11.34 20.31
N SER A 209 -20.24 12.31 20.89
CA SER A 209 -19.12 12.04 21.80
C SER A 209 -19.56 11.41 23.13
N LYS A 210 -20.83 11.61 23.52
CA LYS A 210 -21.42 10.96 24.70
C LYS A 210 -21.60 9.45 24.50
N GLU A 211 -21.96 9.04 23.29
CA GLU A 211 -22.18 7.63 22.94
C GLU A 211 -20.89 6.92 22.52
N VAL A 212 -19.98 7.63 21.84
CA VAL A 212 -18.83 7.01 21.17
C VAL A 212 -17.57 7.85 21.30
N LYS A 213 -16.46 7.20 21.67
CA LYS A 213 -15.14 7.83 21.69
C LYS A 213 -14.56 7.91 20.27
N LEU A 214 -14.54 9.11 19.69
CA LEU A 214 -14.01 9.38 18.34
C LEU A 214 -12.48 9.51 18.31
N ASN A 215 -11.77 8.42 18.64
CA ASN A 215 -10.31 8.38 18.72
C ASN A 215 -9.59 8.00 17.42
N THR A 216 -10.30 7.79 16.32
CA THR A 216 -9.70 7.45 15.03
C THR A 216 -10.29 8.29 13.90
N SER A 217 -9.46 8.58 12.90
CA SER A 217 -9.88 9.31 11.71
C SER A 217 -10.97 8.56 10.93
N LEU A 218 -10.94 7.22 10.97
CA LEU A 218 -11.96 6.37 10.41
C LEU A 218 -13.30 6.48 11.16
N MET A 219 -13.30 6.36 12.50
CA MET A 219 -14.52 6.52 13.28
C MET A 219 -15.12 7.91 13.10
N CYS A 220 -14.30 8.96 13.11
CA CYS A 220 -14.77 10.33 12.86
C CYS A 220 -15.60 10.42 11.56
N ARG A 221 -15.09 9.85 10.46
CA ARG A 221 -15.79 9.82 9.16
C ARG A 221 -17.00 8.88 9.15
N GLN A 222 -16.98 7.80 9.93
CA GLN A 222 -18.12 6.88 10.06
C GLN A 222 -19.32 7.53 10.75
N TYR A 223 -19.10 8.54 11.59
CA TYR A 223 -20.15 9.35 12.21
C TYR A 223 -20.44 10.65 11.45
N GLY A 224 -19.83 10.85 10.27
CA GLY A 224 -20.06 12.02 9.41
C GLY A 224 -19.24 13.26 9.80
N GLY A 225 -18.32 13.15 10.75
CA GLY A 225 -17.36 14.20 11.04
C GLY A 225 -16.23 14.25 10.02
N TYR A 226 -15.43 15.32 10.08
CA TYR A 226 -14.16 15.41 9.37
C TYR A 226 -13.02 15.56 10.37
N TRP A 227 -11.86 15.01 10.00
CA TRP A 227 -10.66 15.11 10.80
C TRP A 227 -9.94 16.41 10.47
N ASN A 228 -9.54 17.17 11.49
CA ASN A 228 -8.84 18.43 11.34
C ASN A 228 -7.60 18.49 12.25
N GLY A 229 -6.47 18.94 11.70
CA GLY A 229 -5.20 18.99 12.41
C GLY A 229 -4.48 17.65 12.49
N GLY A 230 -3.37 17.63 13.25
CA GLY A 230 -2.48 16.48 13.36
C GLY A 230 -1.51 16.34 12.19
N HIS A 231 -0.39 15.67 12.44
CA HIS A 231 0.58 15.30 11.43
C HIS A 231 0.21 13.95 10.83
N ASP A 232 0.18 13.84 9.50
CA ASP A 232 0.00 12.58 8.76
C ASP A 232 1.35 11.90 8.55
N PRO A 233 1.73 10.91 9.38
CA PRO A 233 2.86 10.04 9.08
C PRO A 233 2.51 9.24 7.82
N SER A 234 2.79 9.83 6.64
CA SER A 234 2.41 9.33 5.32
C SER A 234 2.31 7.80 5.24
N GLY A 235 1.09 7.29 5.36
CA GLY A 235 0.85 5.84 5.38
C GLY A 235 1.33 5.15 4.10
N HIS A 236 1.36 5.90 2.98
CA HIS A 236 1.93 5.44 1.73
C HIS A 236 3.44 5.21 1.82
N ILE A 237 4.19 6.14 2.43
CA ILE A 237 5.64 5.99 2.61
C ILE A 237 5.91 4.81 3.54
N PHE A 238 5.15 4.67 4.63
CA PHE A 238 5.28 3.52 5.52
C PHE A 238 5.08 2.20 4.79
N LEU A 239 3.96 2.06 4.07
CA LEU A 239 3.60 0.83 3.38
C LEU A 239 4.63 0.50 2.27
N LEU A 240 5.06 1.51 1.50
CA LEU A 240 6.13 1.33 0.50
C LEU A 240 7.45 0.91 1.13
N THR A 241 7.86 1.52 2.24
CA THR A 241 9.11 1.18 2.93
C THR A 241 9.09 -0.27 3.41
N LEU A 242 7.95 -0.69 3.98
CA LEU A 242 7.75 -2.04 4.48
C LEU A 242 7.80 -3.07 3.35
N MET A 243 7.21 -2.75 2.18
CA MET A 243 7.28 -3.55 0.97
C MET A 243 8.71 -3.68 0.43
N ILE A 244 9.47 -2.58 0.30
CA ILE A 244 10.85 -2.67 -0.22
C ILE A 244 11.74 -3.42 0.77
N MET A 245 11.57 -3.23 2.08
CA MET A 245 12.34 -3.94 3.10
C MET A 245 12.14 -5.46 2.98
N LEU A 246 10.90 -5.92 2.78
CA LEU A 246 10.60 -7.33 2.54
C LEU A 246 11.27 -7.84 1.25
N LEU A 247 11.07 -7.12 0.14
CA LEU A 247 11.57 -7.55 -1.17
C LEU A 247 13.11 -7.56 -1.22
N LEU A 248 13.77 -6.54 -0.68
CA LEU A 248 15.23 -6.46 -0.59
C LEU A 248 15.81 -7.54 0.33
N GLY A 249 15.08 -7.89 1.39
CA GLY A 249 15.47 -8.97 2.30
C GLY A 249 15.50 -10.34 1.60
N GLU A 250 14.62 -10.55 0.62
CA GLU A 250 14.46 -11.83 -0.07
C GLU A 250 15.18 -11.93 -1.40
N LEU A 251 15.49 -10.79 -2.01
CA LEU A 251 16.12 -10.77 -3.30
C LEU A 251 17.46 -11.53 -3.37
N PRO A 252 18.39 -11.48 -2.39
CA PRO A 252 19.62 -12.27 -2.44
C PRO A 252 19.36 -13.78 -2.54
N ASN A 253 18.29 -14.28 -1.91
CA ASN A 253 17.92 -15.69 -1.96
C ASN A 253 17.47 -16.10 -3.36
N MET A 254 16.69 -15.23 -4.01
CA MET A 254 16.13 -15.41 -5.34
C MET A 254 17.22 -15.27 -6.42
N LEU A 255 18.08 -14.26 -6.28
CA LEU A 255 19.14 -13.96 -7.25
C LEU A 255 20.16 -15.09 -7.31
N ASN A 256 20.56 -15.65 -6.16
CA ASN A 256 21.51 -16.76 -6.12
C ASN A 256 20.98 -18.00 -6.85
N PHE A 257 19.67 -18.24 -6.78
CA PHE A 257 19.04 -19.39 -7.43
C PHE A 257 18.86 -19.17 -8.94
N ALA A 258 18.41 -17.98 -9.35
CA ALA A 258 18.32 -17.60 -10.75
C ALA A 258 19.70 -17.61 -11.43
N TRP A 259 20.72 -17.11 -10.73
CA TRP A 259 22.08 -17.05 -11.26
C TRP A 259 22.74 -18.42 -11.36
N SER A 260 22.52 -19.32 -10.41
CA SER A 260 23.03 -20.70 -10.51
C SER A 260 22.46 -21.42 -11.73
N LYS A 261 21.16 -21.24 -12.01
CA LYS A 261 20.50 -21.83 -13.18
C LYS A 261 20.96 -21.22 -14.50
N PHE A 262 21.16 -19.89 -14.53
CA PHE A 262 21.73 -19.20 -15.70
C PHE A 262 23.16 -19.65 -16.01
N CYS A 263 23.99 -19.83 -14.98
CA CYS A 263 25.33 -20.38 -15.15
C CYS A 263 25.29 -21.82 -15.69
N GLN A 264 24.38 -22.67 -15.21
CA GLN A 264 24.20 -24.04 -15.74
C GLN A 264 23.79 -24.02 -17.22
N MET A 265 22.75 -23.25 -17.59
CA MET A 265 22.32 -23.15 -19.00
C MET A 265 23.42 -22.63 -19.95
N ASN A 266 24.28 -21.73 -19.47
CA ASN A 266 25.41 -21.24 -20.27
C ASN A 266 26.58 -22.22 -20.32
N LEU A 267 26.74 -23.07 -19.31
CA LEU A 267 27.71 -24.16 -19.32
C LEU A 267 27.25 -25.24 -20.30
N ASP A 268 25.98 -25.66 -20.26
CA ASP A 268 25.40 -26.62 -21.19
C ASP A 268 25.47 -26.12 -22.64
N LYS A 269 25.16 -24.83 -22.88
CA LYS A 269 25.34 -24.22 -24.21
C LYS A 269 26.79 -24.20 -24.67
N LYS A 270 27.74 -24.00 -23.76
CA LYS A 270 29.18 -24.03 -24.09
C LYS A 270 29.68 -25.44 -24.34
N GLU A 271 29.16 -26.45 -23.63
CA GLU A 271 29.46 -27.85 -23.90
C GLU A 271 28.88 -28.29 -25.25
N ILE A 272 27.61 -27.98 -25.55
CA ILE A 272 27.00 -28.25 -26.86
C ILE A 272 27.77 -27.54 -27.98
N HIS A 273 28.23 -26.30 -27.75
CA HIS A 273 29.00 -25.56 -28.75
C HIS A 273 30.45 -26.04 -28.88
N ASN A 274 31.03 -26.60 -27.82
CA ASN A 274 32.35 -27.22 -27.84
C ASN A 274 32.29 -28.61 -28.48
N GLU A 275 31.24 -29.40 -28.26
CA GLU A 275 31.02 -30.68 -28.96
C GLU A 275 30.80 -30.47 -30.47
N THR A 276 30.09 -29.41 -30.87
CA THR A 276 29.98 -29.04 -32.30
C THR A 276 31.28 -28.48 -32.90
N ASN A 277 32.23 -28.01 -32.09
CA ASN A 277 33.53 -27.51 -32.56
C ASN A 277 34.70 -28.51 -32.38
N GLU A 278 34.56 -29.52 -31.50
CA GLU A 278 35.55 -30.59 -31.29
C GLU A 278 35.55 -31.64 -32.40
N GLN A 279 34.55 -31.63 -33.29
CA GLN A 279 34.67 -32.30 -34.59
C GLN A 279 35.62 -31.59 -35.56
N LYS A 280 36.23 -30.45 -35.22
CA LYS A 280 37.03 -29.68 -36.19
C LYS A 280 38.39 -29.13 -35.78
N ASN A 281 38.96 -29.41 -34.61
CA ASN A 281 40.43 -29.35 -34.41
C ASN A 281 40.82 -29.78 -32.98
N LYS A 282 41.49 -30.93 -32.86
CA LYS A 282 42.20 -31.32 -31.63
C LYS A 282 43.52 -30.55 -31.55
N GLY A 283 43.72 -29.85 -30.44
CA GLY A 283 44.99 -29.24 -30.04
C GLY A 283 44.90 -27.71 -29.93
N ASN A 284 45.03 -27.19 -28.69
CA ASN A 284 45.31 -25.78 -28.35
C ASN A 284 44.13 -24.78 -28.25
N ALA A 285 42.88 -25.24 -28.09
CA ALA A 285 41.73 -24.34 -27.88
C ALA A 285 41.67 -23.71 -26.46
N LYS A 286 42.13 -24.42 -25.42
CA LYS A 286 41.98 -23.98 -24.02
C LYS A 286 42.78 -22.72 -23.64
N GLU A 287 43.93 -22.48 -24.27
CA GLU A 287 44.75 -21.29 -23.98
C GLU A 287 44.27 -20.05 -24.75
N LYS A 288 43.90 -20.17 -26.03
CA LYS A 288 43.31 -19.07 -26.82
C LYS A 288 41.97 -18.57 -26.26
N ILE A 289 41.18 -19.45 -25.64
CA ILE A 289 39.91 -19.08 -25.00
C ILE A 289 40.15 -18.23 -23.74
N LYS A 290 41.21 -18.50 -22.96
CA LYS A 290 41.54 -17.72 -21.76
C LYS A 290 41.93 -16.28 -22.08
N GLU A 291 42.63 -16.05 -23.19
CA GLU A 291 43.02 -14.69 -23.62
C GLU A 291 41.83 -13.88 -24.16
N LYS A 292 40.98 -14.49 -25.02
CA LYS A 292 39.78 -13.83 -25.56
C LYS A 292 38.73 -13.46 -24.51
N ILE A 293 38.64 -14.22 -23.41
CA ILE A 293 37.75 -13.91 -22.27
C ILE A 293 38.25 -12.68 -21.50
N LYS A 294 39.57 -12.41 -21.50
CA LYS A 294 40.17 -11.27 -20.77
C LYS A 294 39.97 -9.95 -21.52
N GLU A 295 39.82 -9.99 -22.84
CA GLU A 295 39.68 -8.81 -23.71
C GLU A 295 38.23 -8.35 -23.85
N ASN A 296 37.26 -9.28 -23.94
CA ASN A 296 35.83 -8.96 -24.07
C ASN A 296 35.19 -8.34 -22.80
N ASN A 297 35.88 -8.40 -21.65
CA ASN A 297 35.38 -7.97 -20.35
C ASN A 297 35.70 -6.49 -20.02
N LYS A 298 36.27 -5.73 -20.96
CA LYS A 298 36.61 -4.30 -20.79
C LYS A 298 35.63 -3.32 -21.47
N ASN A 299 34.68 -3.81 -22.28
CA ASN A 299 33.79 -2.93 -23.06
C ASN A 299 32.44 -2.70 -22.35
N PRO A 300 32.06 -1.46 -22.00
CA PRO A 300 30.80 -1.16 -21.31
C PRO A 300 29.54 -1.53 -22.13
N ILE A 301 29.68 -1.61 -23.45
CA ILE A 301 28.61 -1.98 -24.40
C ILE A 301 28.22 -3.47 -24.26
N SER A 302 29.16 -4.36 -23.92
CA SER A 302 28.85 -5.78 -23.73
C SER A 302 28.05 -6.02 -22.44
N VAL A 303 28.28 -5.20 -21.41
CA VAL A 303 27.55 -5.22 -20.13
C VAL A 303 26.11 -4.73 -20.30
N LEU A 304 25.89 -3.64 -21.06
CA LEU A 304 24.54 -3.16 -21.39
C LEU A 304 23.74 -4.20 -22.18
N LYS A 305 24.39 -4.91 -23.12
CA LYS A 305 23.77 -6.00 -23.88
C LYS A 305 23.40 -7.20 -22.97
N GLN A 306 24.21 -7.48 -21.96
CA GLN A 306 23.91 -8.51 -20.95
C GLN A 306 22.75 -8.10 -20.03
N ILE A 307 22.65 -6.82 -19.65
CA ILE A 307 21.53 -6.30 -18.87
C ILE A 307 20.23 -6.34 -19.68
N GLY A 308 20.26 -5.94 -20.95
CA GLY A 308 19.11 -6.04 -21.85
C GLY A 308 18.63 -7.49 -22.02
N ASN A 309 19.56 -8.42 -22.25
CA ASN A 309 19.26 -9.85 -22.30
C ASN A 309 18.74 -10.39 -20.96
N PHE A 310 19.23 -9.89 -19.83
CA PHE A 310 18.72 -10.25 -18.51
C PHE A 310 17.31 -9.73 -18.25
N ILE A 311 16.96 -8.52 -18.71
CA ILE A 311 15.60 -7.97 -18.59
C ILE A 311 14.63 -8.79 -19.45
N ILE A 312 14.99 -9.06 -20.71
CA ILE A 312 14.19 -9.91 -21.61
C ILE A 312 14.03 -11.31 -21.01
N PHE A 313 15.12 -11.89 -20.48
CA PHE A 313 15.08 -13.19 -19.81
C PHE A 313 14.24 -13.16 -18.54
N ALA A 314 14.37 -12.14 -17.69
CA ALA A 314 13.56 -11.98 -16.48
C ALA A 314 12.07 -11.88 -16.82
N PHE A 315 11.72 -11.17 -17.90
CA PHE A 315 10.35 -11.05 -18.40
C PHE A 315 9.83 -12.40 -18.94
N HIS A 316 10.63 -13.09 -19.75
CA HIS A 316 10.30 -14.42 -20.28
C HIS A 316 10.16 -15.47 -19.16
N TYR A 317 10.99 -15.37 -18.13
CA TYR A 317 11.05 -16.31 -17.01
C TYR A 317 9.93 -16.08 -15.98
N LEU A 318 9.55 -14.82 -15.72
CA LEU A 318 8.40 -14.49 -14.86
C LEU A 318 7.07 -14.96 -15.48
N ILE A 319 6.93 -14.85 -16.80
CA ILE A 319 5.65 -15.04 -17.48
C ILE A 319 5.49 -16.45 -18.05
N TRP A 320 6.55 -17.11 -18.54
CA TRP A 320 6.38 -18.21 -19.51
C TRP A 320 6.97 -19.58 -19.15
N GLU A 321 7.99 -19.69 -18.28
CA GLU A 321 8.63 -21.00 -18.05
C GLU A 321 7.83 -21.84 -17.05
N GLN A 322 7.17 -22.94 -17.48
CA GLN A 322 6.33 -23.78 -16.60
C GLN A 322 7.11 -24.38 -15.41
N PRO A 323 6.44 -24.69 -14.27
CA PRO A 323 7.09 -25.38 -13.16
C PRO A 323 7.61 -26.74 -13.63
N TYR A 324 8.94 -26.86 -13.74
CA TYR A 324 9.60 -28.08 -14.19
C TYR A 324 9.27 -29.22 -13.20
N LYS A 325 8.60 -30.27 -13.67
CA LYS A 325 8.47 -31.55 -12.96
C LYS A 325 9.88 -32.09 -12.73
N GLU A 326 10.17 -32.53 -11.51
CA GLU A 326 11.40 -33.24 -11.16
C GLU A 326 11.63 -34.42 -12.12
N GLN A 327 12.49 -34.23 -13.10
CA GLN A 327 13.10 -35.33 -13.85
C GLN A 327 14.45 -35.63 -13.22
N SER A 328 14.41 -36.04 -11.95
CA SER A 328 15.56 -36.51 -11.17
C SER A 328 15.31 -37.91 -10.63
N GLN A 329 14.90 -38.83 -11.52
CA GLN A 329 14.93 -40.27 -11.26
C GLN A 329 15.55 -41.09 -12.41
N GLY A 330 15.96 -40.48 -13.53
CA GLY A 330 16.49 -41.22 -14.69
C GLY A 330 18.01 -41.38 -14.79
N LEU A 331 18.81 -40.68 -13.97
CA LEU A 331 20.28 -40.68 -14.13
C LEU A 331 21.05 -41.48 -13.06
N THR A 332 20.36 -42.12 -12.12
CA THR A 332 20.97 -42.98 -11.10
C THR A 332 20.88 -44.48 -11.40
N GLU A 333 20.18 -44.90 -12.46
CA GLU A 333 20.11 -46.31 -12.88
C GLU A 333 21.04 -46.67 -14.05
N SER A 334 21.58 -45.69 -14.79
CA SER A 334 22.50 -45.96 -15.92
C SER A 334 23.98 -46.05 -15.53
N LEU A 335 24.32 -45.96 -14.24
CA LEU A 335 25.67 -46.18 -13.71
C LEU A 335 25.75 -47.38 -12.76
N LYS A 336 24.75 -48.26 -12.80
CA LYS A 336 24.70 -49.52 -12.03
C LYS A 336 24.41 -50.77 -12.87
N LYS A 337 24.58 -50.70 -14.19
CA LYS A 337 24.62 -51.88 -15.05
C LYS A 337 25.91 -51.91 -15.84
#